data_AF-A0A537QKH5-F1
#
_entry.id   AF-A0A537QKH5-F1
#
_cell.length_a   1.000
_cell.length_b   1.000
_cell.length_c   1.000
_cell.angle_alpha   90.00
_cell.angle_beta   90.00
_cell.angle_gamma   90.00
#
_symmetry.space_group_name_H-M   'P 1'
#
loop_
_entity.id
_entity.type
_entity.pdbx_description
1 polymer ?
#
loop_
_entity_poly.entity_id
_entity_poly.type
_entity_poly.pdbx_seq_one_letter_code
_entity_poly.pdbx_strand_id
1 'polypeptide(L)'
;MFFALIVLRPATAALEAGARLGLWLRVFDRFFVWVFAAIVLLLASGYAMVFGVYSGFRGIGLHVHIMQAVGIIMMLLFFHLYFAPWRRFRAALARQDQAAAAAQLGQIRTMVIVNLLLGLLTVAVGSSGRYWG
;
A
#
# COMPACT_ATOMS: atom_id res chain seq x y z
N MET A 1 7.23 1.98 3.19
CA MET A 1 6.64 1.19 4.30
C MET A 1 7.64 0.80 5.36
N PHE A 2 8.88 0.42 5.00
CA PHE A 2 9.98 0.13 5.94
C PHE A 2 10.21 1.22 6.99
N PHE A 3 10.33 2.50 6.58
CA PHE A 3 10.54 3.64 7.48
C PHE A 3 9.47 3.76 8.58
N ALA A 4 8.19 3.64 8.22
CA ALA A 4 7.09 3.74 9.18
C ALA A 4 7.12 2.60 10.22
N LEU A 5 7.48 1.39 9.81
CA LEU A 5 7.48 0.22 10.67
C LEU A 5 8.72 0.13 11.58
N ILE A 6 9.89 0.48 11.04
CA ILE A 6 11.18 0.21 11.67
C ILE A 6 11.77 1.45 12.33
N VAL A 7 11.54 2.64 11.78
CA VAL A 7 12.14 3.88 12.29
C VAL A 7 11.13 4.68 13.09
N LEU A 8 9.93 4.91 12.54
CA LEU A 8 8.93 5.77 13.17
C LEU A 8 8.29 5.13 14.41
N ARG A 9 8.10 3.80 14.43
CA ARG A 9 7.48 3.10 15.56
C ARG A 9 8.31 3.18 16.86
N PRO A 10 9.60 2.82 16.90
CA PRO A 10 10.40 2.97 18.12
C PRO A 10 10.58 4.44 18.49
N ALA A 11 10.76 5.33 17.52
CA ALA A 11 10.92 6.76 17.78
C ALA A 11 9.69 7.41 18.43
N THR A 12 8.48 6.90 18.14
CA THR A 12 7.23 7.40 18.73
C THR A 12 6.84 6.70 20.03
N ALA A 13 7.60 5.71 20.49
CA ALA A 13 7.32 5.00 21.73
C ALA A 13 7.50 5.89 22.98
N ALA A 14 8.35 6.92 22.89
CA ALA A 14 8.58 7.90 23.95
C ALA A 14 7.48 9.00 24.03
N LEU A 15 6.53 9.03 23.10
CA LEU A 15 5.46 10.02 23.07
C LEU A 15 4.21 9.53 23.80
N GLU A 16 3.49 10.45 24.44
CA GLU A 16 2.16 10.19 25.00
C GLU A 16 1.20 9.60 23.95
N ALA A 17 0.29 8.73 24.39
CA ALA A 17 -0.56 7.93 23.50
C ALA A 17 -1.37 8.79 22.51
N GLY A 18 -1.91 9.93 22.95
CA GLY A 18 -2.64 10.87 22.10
C GLY A 18 -1.75 11.57 21.05
N ALA A 19 -0.59 12.09 21.47
CA ALA A 19 0.36 12.75 20.58
C ALA A 19 0.89 11.80 19.49
N ARG A 20 1.16 10.54 19.87
CA ARG A 20 1.57 9.46 18.96
C ARG A 20 0.52 9.19 17.89
N LEU A 21 -0.76 9.05 18.27
CA LEU A 21 -1.85 8.81 17.30
C LEU A 21 -2.03 9.99 16.34
N GLY A 22 -1.89 11.23 16.82
CA GLY A 22 -1.96 12.44 15.99
C GLY A 22 -0.78 12.57 15.01
N LEU A 23 0.42 12.08 15.37
CA LEU A 23 1.54 12.01 14.43
C LEU A 23 1.28 10.97 13.33
N TRP A 24 0.82 9.77 13.72
CA TRP A 24 0.46 8.72 12.77
C TRP A 24 -0.60 9.20 11.77
N LEU A 25 -1.59 9.95 12.23
CA LEU A 25 -2.58 10.57 11.37
C LEU A 25 -1.93 11.45 10.29
N ARG A 26 -1.10 12.42 10.68
CA ARG A 26 -0.45 13.34 9.72
C ARG A 26 0.49 12.63 8.75
N VAL A 27 1.19 11.61 9.22
CA VAL A 27 2.10 10.80 8.38
C VAL A 27 1.30 10.01 7.35
N PHE A 28 0.25 9.31 7.78
CA PHE A 28 -0.56 8.50 6.89
C PHE A 28 -1.32 9.33 5.86
N ASP A 29 -1.81 10.51 6.25
CA ASP A 29 -2.55 11.39 5.33
C ASP A 29 -1.70 11.77 4.10
N ARG A 30 -0.44 12.18 4.32
CA ARG A 30 0.51 12.47 3.23
C ARG A 30 0.99 11.20 2.52
N PHE A 31 1.23 10.13 3.28
CA PHE A 31 1.71 8.87 2.72
C PHE A 31 0.70 8.27 1.72
N PHE A 32 -0.58 8.27 2.05
CA PHE A 32 -1.61 7.71 1.17
C PHE A 32 -1.75 8.47 -0.16
N VAL A 33 -1.59 9.79 -0.16
CA VAL A 33 -1.58 10.60 -1.39
C VAL A 33 -0.43 10.19 -2.31
N TRP A 34 0.77 10.03 -1.77
CA TRP A 34 1.93 9.57 -2.56
C TRP A 34 1.78 8.15 -3.06
N VAL A 35 1.21 7.24 -2.26
CA VAL A 35 0.94 5.87 -2.70
C VAL A 35 -0.09 5.86 -3.84
N PHE A 36 -1.16 6.66 -3.72
CA PHE A 36 -2.15 6.76 -4.79
C PHE A 36 -1.53 7.29 -6.08
N ALA A 37 -0.71 8.34 -6.00
CA ALA A 37 0.03 8.86 -7.15
C ALA A 37 0.95 7.81 -7.78
N ALA A 38 1.67 7.03 -6.96
CA ALA A 38 2.53 5.95 -7.44
C ALA A 38 1.73 4.83 -8.13
N ILE A 39 0.59 4.42 -7.56
CA ILE A 39 -0.30 3.42 -8.17
C ILE A 39 -0.78 3.91 -9.54
N VAL A 40 -1.30 5.13 -9.63
CA VAL A 40 -1.79 5.70 -10.89
C VAL A 40 -0.66 5.78 -11.92
N LEU A 41 0.53 6.23 -11.53
CA LEU A 41 1.68 6.35 -12.42
C LEU A 41 2.19 4.99 -12.90
N LEU A 42 2.19 3.97 -12.04
CA LEU A 42 2.54 2.59 -12.41
C LEU A 42 1.51 1.97 -13.36
N LEU A 43 0.20 2.19 -13.13
CA LEU A 43 -0.85 1.72 -14.04
C LEU A 43 -0.74 2.42 -15.40
N ALA A 44 -0.58 3.75 -15.41
CA ALA A 44 -0.46 4.52 -16.64
C ALA A 44 0.78 4.09 -17.45
N SER A 45 1.94 3.96 -16.80
CA SER A 45 3.17 3.51 -17.46
C SER A 45 3.10 2.05 -17.92
N GLY A 46 2.50 1.16 -17.12
CA GLY A 46 2.30 -0.24 -17.48
C GLY A 46 1.40 -0.41 -18.71
N TYR A 47 0.23 0.25 -18.72
CA TYR A 47 -0.66 0.24 -19.88
C TYR A 47 -0.03 0.92 -21.11
N ALA A 48 0.71 2.02 -20.93
CA ALA A 48 1.42 2.66 -22.03
C ALA A 48 2.42 1.72 -22.71
N MET A 49 3.15 0.89 -21.94
CA MET A 49 4.04 -0.14 -22.51
C MET A 49 3.26 -1.25 -23.24
N VAL A 50 2.16 -1.74 -22.67
CA VAL A 50 1.32 -2.78 -23.28
C VAL A 50 0.75 -2.34 -24.63
N PHE A 51 0.23 -1.12 -24.70
CA PHE A 51 -0.39 -0.58 -25.92
C PHE A 51 0.63 -0.03 -26.92
N GLY A 52 1.75 0.55 -26.46
CA GLY A 52 2.77 1.17 -27.30
C GLY A 52 3.84 0.21 -27.83
N VAL A 53 4.40 -0.64 -26.96
CA VAL A 53 5.57 -1.49 -27.29
C VAL A 53 5.14 -2.89 -27.73
N TYR A 54 4.14 -3.47 -27.05
CA TYR A 54 3.73 -4.86 -27.31
C TYR A 54 2.61 -5.01 -28.35
N SER A 55 2.09 -3.91 -28.91
CA SER A 55 1.00 -3.90 -29.90
C SER A 55 -0.26 -4.69 -29.46
N GLY A 56 -0.52 -4.73 -28.15
CA GLY A 56 -1.65 -5.41 -27.53
C GLY A 56 -1.28 -6.68 -26.75
N PHE A 57 -2.30 -7.29 -26.12
CA PHE A 57 -2.15 -8.43 -25.21
C PHE A 57 -1.75 -9.76 -25.89
N ARG A 58 -1.64 -9.81 -27.22
CA ARG A 58 -1.35 -11.06 -27.96
C ARG A 58 0.11 -11.53 -27.88
N GLY A 59 1.07 -10.63 -27.66
CA GLY A 59 2.50 -10.96 -27.54
C GLY A 59 2.99 -11.09 -26.09
N ILE A 60 2.08 -11.01 -25.12
CA ILE A 60 2.42 -10.83 -23.72
C ILE A 60 2.41 -12.20 -23.02
N GLY A 61 3.54 -12.60 -22.45
CA GLY A 61 3.67 -13.86 -21.72
C GLY A 61 2.73 -13.92 -20.51
N LEU A 62 2.30 -15.14 -20.16
CA LEU A 62 1.36 -15.44 -19.07
C LEU A 62 1.78 -14.79 -17.73
N HIS A 63 3.09 -14.56 -17.54
CA HIS A 63 3.67 -13.85 -16.39
C HIS A 63 3.13 -12.41 -16.21
N VAL A 64 2.89 -11.65 -17.28
CA VAL A 64 2.40 -10.27 -17.19
C VAL A 64 0.92 -10.25 -16.79
N HIS A 65 0.12 -11.22 -17.24
CA HIS A 65 -1.27 -11.34 -16.80
C HIS A 65 -1.37 -11.64 -15.30
N ILE A 66 -0.50 -12.52 -14.80
CA ILE A 66 -0.38 -12.79 -13.36
C ILE A 66 0.07 -11.52 -12.62
N MET A 67 1.08 -10.82 -13.14
CA MET A 67 1.58 -9.57 -12.54
C MET A 67 0.49 -8.48 -12.50
N GLN A 68 -0.32 -8.37 -13.54
CA GLN A 68 -1.45 -7.46 -13.62
C GLN A 68 -2.53 -7.84 -12.59
N ALA A 69 -2.88 -9.12 -12.49
CA ALA A 69 -3.86 -9.62 -11.52
C ALA A 69 -3.41 -9.33 -10.07
N VAL A 70 -2.14 -9.56 -9.76
CA VAL A 70 -1.56 -9.23 -8.45
C VAL A 70 -1.60 -7.73 -8.20
N GLY A 71 -1.25 -6.90 -9.19
CA GLY A 71 -1.37 -5.45 -9.10
C GLY A 71 -2.79 -4.97 -8.81
N ILE A 72 -3.80 -5.58 -9.44
CA ILE A 72 -5.22 -5.28 -9.18
C ILE A 72 -5.60 -5.70 -7.74
N ILE A 73 -5.18 -6.88 -7.28
CA ILE A 73 -5.42 -7.32 -5.90
C ILE A 73 -4.80 -6.33 -4.90
N MET A 74 -3.57 -5.90 -5.14
CA MET A 74 -2.89 -4.90 -4.31
C MET A 74 -3.64 -3.56 -4.30
N MET A 75 -4.19 -3.14 -5.44
CA MET A 75 -5.00 -1.93 -5.55
C MET A 75 -6.32 -2.04 -4.77
N LEU A 76 -7.02 -3.17 -4.87
CA LEU A 76 -8.25 -3.42 -4.11
C LEU A 76 -7.99 -3.44 -2.60
N LEU A 77 -6.89 -4.06 -2.16
CA LEU A 77 -6.48 -4.04 -0.76
C LEU A 77 -6.19 -2.61 -0.28
N PHE A 78 -5.53 -1.80 -1.11
CA PHE A 78 -5.26 -0.40 -0.79
C PHE A 78 -6.55 0.41 -0.67
N PHE A 79 -7.49 0.26 -1.61
CA PHE A 79 -8.79 0.91 -1.53
C PHE A 79 -9.57 0.49 -0.29
N HIS A 80 -9.59 -0.80 0.03
CA HIS A 80 -10.24 -1.30 1.23
C HIS A 80 -9.64 -0.67 2.50
N LEU A 81 -8.31 -0.58 2.57
CA LEU A 81 -7.58 0.08 3.65
C LEU A 81 -7.94 1.57 3.76
N TYR A 82 -7.99 2.28 2.63
CA TYR A 82 -8.29 3.71 2.60
C TYR A 82 -9.75 4.01 2.99
N PHE A 83 -10.71 3.23 2.51
CA PHE A 83 -12.13 3.49 2.75
C PHE A 83 -12.61 3.01 4.13
N ALA A 84 -12.06 1.92 4.66
CA ALA A 84 -12.53 1.35 5.93
C ALA A 84 -11.67 1.78 7.13
N PRO A 85 -10.48 1.19 7.40
CA PRO A 85 -9.76 1.45 8.64
C PRO A 85 -9.19 2.87 8.72
N TRP A 86 -8.81 3.51 7.61
CA TRP A 86 -8.35 4.90 7.64
C TRP A 86 -9.46 5.88 8.06
N ARG A 87 -10.66 5.72 7.48
CA ARG A 87 -11.82 6.55 7.82
C ARG A 87 -12.27 6.31 9.27
N ARG A 88 -12.24 5.06 9.72
CA ARG A 88 -12.53 4.67 11.12
C ARG A 88 -11.50 5.22 12.09
N PHE A 89 -10.21 5.22 11.73
CA PHE A 89 -9.13 5.80 12.53
C PHE A 89 -9.32 7.31 12.73
N ARG A 90 -9.61 8.05 11.64
CA ARG A 90 -9.93 9.48 11.70
C ARG A 90 -11.14 9.77 12.59
N ALA A 91 -12.21 8.99 12.44
CA ALA A 91 -13.42 9.15 13.23
C ALA A 91 -13.19 8.85 14.74
N ALA A 92 -12.41 7.81 15.06
CA ALA A 92 -12.06 7.47 16.44
C ALA A 92 -11.23 8.57 17.11
N LEU A 93 -10.24 9.12 16.39
CA LEU A 93 -9.46 10.27 16.86
C LEU A 93 -10.31 11.52 17.09
N ALA A 94 -11.25 11.81 16.19
CA ALA A 94 -12.18 12.93 16.35
C ALA A 94 -13.09 12.80 17.58
N ARG A 95 -13.40 11.56 17.99
CA ARG A 95 -14.18 11.23 19.19
C ARG A 95 -13.31 11.09 20.45
N GLN A 96 -12.01 11.35 20.36
CA GLN A 96 -11.03 11.14 21.44
C GLN A 96 -10.97 9.69 21.96
N ASP A 97 -11.48 8.72 21.20
CA ASP A 97 -11.45 7.29 21.54
C ASP A 97 -10.11 6.68 21.12
N GLN A 98 -9.14 6.78 22.03
CA GLN A 98 -7.77 6.30 21.80
C GLN A 98 -7.68 4.78 21.65
N ALA A 99 -8.56 4.02 22.31
CA ALA A 99 -8.57 2.57 22.24
C ALA A 99 -9.03 2.09 20.85
N ALA A 100 -10.13 2.64 20.35
CA ALA A 100 -10.61 2.36 19.00
C ALA A 100 -9.60 2.82 17.94
N ALA A 101 -8.98 3.99 18.12
CA ALA A 101 -7.95 4.48 17.20
C ALA A 101 -6.73 3.56 17.16
N ALA A 102 -6.26 3.06 18.32
CA ALA A 102 -5.15 2.12 18.38
C ALA A 102 -5.46 0.78 17.70
N ALA A 103 -6.69 0.27 17.84
CA ALA A 103 -7.12 -0.96 17.16
C ALA A 103 -7.13 -0.81 15.63
N GLN A 104 -7.65 0.32 15.11
CA GLN A 104 -7.64 0.62 13.67
C GLN A 104 -6.22 0.81 13.15
N LEU A 105 -5.34 1.46 13.92
CA LEU A 105 -3.93 1.60 13.59
C LEU A 105 -3.24 0.23 13.42
N GLY A 106 -3.58 -0.74 14.28
CA GLY A 106 -3.14 -2.13 14.13
C GLY A 106 -3.58 -2.77 12.83
N GLN A 107 -4.85 -2.58 12.43
CA GLN A 107 -5.37 -3.10 11.16
C GLN A 107 -4.68 -2.47 9.94
N ILE A 108 -4.52 -1.13 9.93
CA ILE A 108 -3.79 -0.41 8.88
C ILE A 108 -2.39 -1.00 8.74
N ARG A 109 -1.71 -1.25 9.87
CA ARG A 109 -0.37 -1.82 9.89
C ARG A 109 -0.31 -3.21 9.26
N THR A 110 -1.23 -4.10 9.62
CA THR A 110 -1.26 -5.47 9.06
C THR A 110 -1.49 -5.43 7.55
N MET A 111 -2.45 -4.63 7.08
CA MET A 111 -2.72 -4.50 5.64
C MET A 111 -1.53 -3.91 4.88
N VAL A 112 -0.84 -2.92 5.47
CA VAL A 112 0.40 -2.37 4.93
C VAL A 112 1.50 -3.43 4.81
N ILE A 113 1.67 -4.29 5.81
CA ILE A 113 2.67 -5.37 5.78
C ILE A 113 2.32 -6.39 4.69
N VAL A 114 1.05 -6.79 4.59
CA VAL A 114 0.58 -7.71 3.54
C VAL A 114 0.84 -7.10 2.15
N ASN A 115 0.54 -5.82 1.95
CA ASN A 115 0.80 -5.14 0.69
C ASN A 115 2.30 -5.06 0.37
N LEU A 116 3.16 -4.82 1.38
CA LEU A 116 4.61 -4.85 1.21
C LEU A 116 5.11 -6.23 0.79
N LEU A 117 4.63 -7.31 1.43
CA LEU A 117 4.99 -8.68 1.08
C LEU A 117 4.52 -9.04 -0.34
N LEU A 118 3.30 -8.65 -0.71
CA LEU A 118 2.79 -8.81 -2.07
C LEU A 118 3.62 -8.02 -3.08
N GLY A 119 4.04 -6.80 -2.75
CA GLY A 119 4.93 -6.02 -3.59
C GLY A 119 6.29 -6.69 -3.78
N LEU A 120 6.87 -7.23 -2.70
CA LEU A 120 8.13 -7.95 -2.76
C LEU A 120 8.02 -9.23 -3.60
N LEU A 121 6.94 -9.99 -3.44
CA LEU A 121 6.61 -11.15 -4.27
C LEU A 121 6.43 -10.74 -5.74
N THR A 122 5.76 -9.62 -6.00
CA THR A 122 5.56 -9.11 -7.36
C THR A 122 6.88 -8.74 -8.01
N VAL A 123 7.79 -8.08 -7.27
CA VAL A 123 9.14 -7.78 -7.77
C VAL A 123 9.95 -9.05 -7.99
N ALA A 124 9.87 -10.02 -7.08
CA ALA A 124 10.54 -11.31 -7.22
C ALA A 124 10.04 -12.05 -8.48
N VAL A 125 8.72 -12.16 -8.67
CA VAL A 125 8.09 -12.77 -9.85
C VAL A 125 8.39 -11.98 -11.12
N GLY A 126 8.35 -10.65 -11.08
CA GLY A 126 8.69 -9.80 -12.24
C GLY A 126 10.15 -9.93 -12.65
N SER A 127 11.06 -10.03 -11.68
CA SER A 127 12.50 -10.24 -11.93
C SER A 127 12.83 -11.68 -12.35
N SER A 128 12.14 -12.68 -11.79
CA SER A 128 12.30 -14.09 -12.14
C SER A 128 11.59 -14.46 -13.44
N GLY A 129 10.60 -13.67 -13.86
CA GLY A 129 9.89 -13.84 -15.13
C GLY A 129 10.81 -13.80 -16.35
N ARG A 130 11.95 -13.12 -16.26
CA ARG A 130 13.01 -13.14 -17.29
C ARG A 130 13.75 -14.49 -17.40
N TYR A 131 13.57 -15.38 -16.43
CA TYR A 131 14.13 -16.74 -16.41
C TYR A 131 13.06 -17.82 -16.64
N TRP A 132 11.79 -17.44 -16.82
CA TRP A 132 10.68 -18.37 -17.07
C TRP A 132 10.42 -18.59 -18.58
N GLY A 133 11.34 -18.12 -19.43
CA GLY A 133 11.40 -18.35 -20.87
C GLY A 133 12.78 -17.98 -21.39
#